data_AF-A0A927GCK4-F1
#
_entry.id   AF-A0A927GCK4-F1
#
_cell.length_a   1.000
_cell.length_b   1.000
_cell.length_c   1.000
_cell.angle_alpha   90.00
_cell.angle_beta   90.00
_cell.angle_gamma   90.00
#
_symmetry.space_group_name_H-M   'P 1'
#
loop_
_entity.id
_entity.type
_entity.pdbx_description
1 polymer ?
#
loop_
_entity_poly.entity_id
_entity_poly.type
_entity_poly.pdbx_seq_one_letter_code
_entity_poly.pdbx_strand_id
1 'polypeptide(L)'
;MIKQLIEDLAFDRITLGQGLTRAKLIASKTQNSSLREWVNQELQGYPNDDQLPDYRALPCQTEIIIGLPFGGQDIIPVGVADPTLRRYYDEYRVTDGITHIESTLKDLTDEINIVVQLSTHLARTLANRFQSNITARGGGLQGVRKQFRKASYQEIIELTKQKLLDTLLDLYEQFPNLENEFMATKENLNKVENIVNNHIWGNNNPVNVATGQNVVQKDITNNIGFSDYSKLESLGVQKEEIDDLKEIVKDNQGDKSVLKEKVMKWVIPVVTGVTSRGLYDYAPQIMEFAKKLVE
;
A
#
# COMPACT_ATOMS: atom_id res chain seq x y z
N MET A 1 28.81 -1.22 -9.99
CA MET A 1 27.43 -1.61 -10.38
C MET A 1 26.34 -0.81 -9.72
N ILE A 2 26.27 -0.69 -8.38
CA ILE A 2 25.19 0.10 -7.73
C ILE A 2 25.23 1.58 -8.14
N LYS A 3 26.42 2.19 -8.16
CA LYS A 3 26.61 3.56 -8.68
C LYS A 3 26.14 3.73 -10.13
N GLN A 4 26.49 2.78 -11.00
CA GLN A 4 26.07 2.80 -12.39
C GLN A 4 24.55 2.64 -12.53
N LEU A 5 23.93 1.78 -11.71
CA LEU A 5 22.48 1.63 -11.69
C LEU A 5 21.77 2.91 -11.25
N ILE A 6 22.29 3.58 -10.22
CA ILE A 6 21.78 4.88 -9.74
C ILE A 6 21.87 5.93 -10.86
N GLU A 7 23.03 6.05 -11.51
CA GLU A 7 23.21 6.98 -12.64
C GLU A 7 22.27 6.65 -13.82
N ASP A 8 22.17 5.37 -14.18
CA ASP A 8 21.31 4.94 -15.30
C ASP A 8 19.83 5.22 -15.02
N LEU A 9 19.36 5.06 -13.78
CA LEU A 9 17.99 5.40 -13.36
C LEU A 9 17.78 6.91 -13.28
N ALA A 10 18.72 7.66 -12.70
CA ALA A 10 18.61 9.10 -12.52
C ALA A 10 18.60 9.87 -13.85
N PHE A 11 19.35 9.38 -14.84
CA PHE A 11 19.41 9.97 -16.19
C PHE A 11 18.49 9.29 -17.21
N ASP A 12 17.54 8.46 -16.77
CA ASP A 12 16.56 7.78 -17.64
C ASP A 12 17.20 7.01 -18.81
N ARG A 13 18.38 6.43 -18.59
CA ARG A 13 19.13 5.65 -19.60
C ARG A 13 18.58 4.24 -19.77
N ILE A 14 17.84 3.75 -18.78
CA ILE A 14 17.22 2.43 -18.75
C ILE A 14 15.76 2.57 -18.32
N THR A 15 14.91 1.60 -18.68
CA THR A 15 13.53 1.57 -18.16
C THR A 15 13.51 1.14 -16.69
N LEU A 16 12.43 1.46 -15.98
CA LEU A 16 12.30 1.07 -14.58
C LEU A 16 12.28 -0.46 -14.43
N GLY A 17 11.63 -1.18 -15.34
CA GLY A 17 11.68 -2.64 -15.37
C GLY A 17 13.10 -3.20 -15.50
N GLN A 18 13.97 -2.58 -16.31
CA GLN A 18 15.38 -2.96 -16.42
C GLN A 18 16.15 -2.64 -15.13
N GLY A 19 15.87 -1.48 -14.51
CA GLY A 19 16.46 -1.07 -13.25
C GLY A 19 16.13 -2.01 -12.10
N LEU A 20 14.85 -2.35 -11.93
CA LEU A 20 14.37 -3.34 -10.96
C LEU A 20 15.00 -4.71 -11.18
N THR A 21 15.17 -5.13 -12.46
CA THR A 21 15.84 -6.39 -12.78
C THR A 21 17.29 -6.41 -12.29
N ARG A 22 18.04 -5.30 -12.48
CA ARG A 22 19.39 -5.16 -11.94
C ARG A 22 19.40 -5.08 -10.42
N ALA A 23 18.38 -4.46 -9.81
CA ALA A 23 18.23 -4.38 -8.36
C ALA A 23 18.05 -5.76 -7.70
N LYS A 24 17.50 -6.77 -8.40
CA LYS A 24 17.46 -8.16 -7.90
C LYS A 24 18.84 -8.72 -7.54
N LEU A 25 19.87 -8.34 -8.30
CA LEU A 25 21.24 -8.78 -8.02
C LEU A 25 21.75 -8.16 -6.72
N ILE A 26 21.38 -6.91 -6.44
CA ILE A 26 21.72 -6.21 -5.19
C ILE A 26 20.96 -6.82 -4.01
N ALA A 27 19.66 -7.12 -4.17
CA ALA A 27 18.86 -7.83 -3.16
C ALA A 27 19.44 -9.22 -2.83
N SER A 28 19.93 -9.94 -3.85
CA SER A 28 20.61 -11.23 -3.67
C SER A 28 21.93 -11.08 -2.90
N LYS A 29 22.77 -10.10 -3.27
CA LYS A 29 24.06 -9.85 -2.57
C LYS A 29 23.87 -9.44 -1.12
N THR A 30 22.87 -8.60 -0.85
CA THR A 30 22.56 -8.13 0.50
C THR A 30 21.77 -9.14 1.35
N GLN A 31 21.37 -10.28 0.77
CA GLN A 31 20.53 -11.31 1.41
C GLN A 31 19.23 -10.76 2.01
N ASN A 32 18.74 -9.64 1.49
CA ASN A 32 17.54 -9.00 2.00
C ASN A 32 16.29 -9.59 1.33
N SER A 33 15.49 -10.33 2.10
CA SER A 33 14.24 -10.93 1.61
C SER A 33 13.18 -9.91 1.27
N SER A 34 13.08 -8.84 2.07
CA SER A 34 12.05 -7.79 1.95
C SER A 34 12.19 -7.02 0.63
N LEU A 35 13.41 -6.60 0.30
CA LEU A 35 13.76 -5.95 -0.97
C LEU A 35 13.54 -6.88 -2.15
N ARG A 36 13.96 -8.16 -2.02
CA ARG A 36 13.78 -9.15 -3.09
C ARG A 36 12.30 -9.37 -3.39
N GLU A 37 11.47 -9.47 -2.36
CA GLU A 37 10.03 -9.66 -2.50
C GLU A 37 9.38 -8.45 -3.16
N TRP A 38 9.66 -7.24 -2.66
CA TRP A 38 9.14 -6.01 -3.26
C TRP A 38 9.54 -5.87 -4.74
N VAL A 39 10.82 -6.08 -5.08
CA VAL A 39 11.29 -6.02 -6.48
C VAL A 39 10.59 -7.08 -7.35
N ASN A 40 10.35 -8.28 -6.81
CA ASN A 40 9.63 -9.32 -7.55
C ASN A 40 8.17 -8.92 -7.81
N GLN A 41 7.47 -8.41 -6.80
CA GLN A 41 6.09 -7.95 -6.92
C GLN A 41 5.97 -6.77 -7.88
N GLU A 42 6.88 -5.80 -7.81
CA GLU A 42 6.91 -4.67 -8.75
C GLU A 42 7.11 -5.14 -10.21
N LEU A 43 7.89 -6.21 -10.45
CA LEU A 43 8.14 -6.72 -11.79
C LEU A 43 7.05 -7.67 -12.32
N GLN A 44 6.54 -8.56 -11.47
CA GLN A 44 5.61 -9.62 -11.85
C GLN A 44 4.14 -9.23 -11.64
N GLY A 45 3.91 -8.19 -10.85
CA GLY A 45 2.58 -7.82 -10.35
C GLY A 45 2.31 -8.39 -8.97
N TYR A 46 1.24 -7.87 -8.36
CA TYR A 46 0.78 -8.20 -7.03
C TYR A 46 -0.30 -9.29 -7.11
N PRO A 47 -0.15 -10.42 -6.39
CA PRO A 47 -1.13 -11.50 -6.43
C PRO A 47 -2.43 -11.14 -5.70
N ASN A 48 -2.33 -10.33 -4.64
CA ASN A 48 -3.44 -9.96 -3.79
C ASN A 48 -3.41 -8.46 -3.46
N ASP A 49 -4.59 -7.92 -3.23
CA ASP A 49 -4.84 -6.53 -2.85
C ASP A 49 -4.25 -6.14 -1.48
N ASP A 50 -4.01 -7.10 -0.59
CA ASP A 50 -3.53 -6.85 0.78
C ASP A 50 -2.06 -6.43 0.84
N GLN A 51 -1.27 -6.81 -0.16
CA GLN A 51 0.15 -6.48 -0.26
C GLN A 51 0.42 -5.28 -1.17
N LEU A 52 -0.66 -4.68 -1.69
CA LEU A 52 -0.57 -3.62 -2.67
C LEU A 52 -0.21 -2.28 -1.98
N PRO A 53 0.89 -1.62 -2.39
CA PRO A 53 1.25 -0.32 -1.85
C PRO A 53 0.23 0.76 -2.17
N ASP A 54 0.11 1.77 -1.30
CA ASP A 54 -0.88 2.85 -1.44
C ASP A 54 -0.74 3.64 -2.76
N TYR A 55 0.49 3.82 -3.26
CA TYR A 55 0.72 4.50 -4.54
C TYR A 55 0.18 3.72 -5.76
N ARG A 56 -0.23 2.46 -5.59
CA ARG A 56 -0.90 1.65 -6.63
C ARG A 56 -2.43 1.78 -6.60
N ALA A 57 -2.99 2.51 -5.63
CA ALA A 57 -4.41 2.83 -5.57
C ALA A 57 -4.67 4.17 -6.27
N LEU A 58 -5.28 4.11 -7.45
CA LEU A 58 -5.51 5.29 -8.27
C LEU A 58 -6.93 5.81 -8.12
N PRO A 59 -7.14 7.14 -8.00
CA PRO A 59 -8.47 7.71 -8.10
C PRO A 59 -9.04 7.46 -9.50
N CYS A 60 -10.25 6.93 -9.56
CA CYS A 60 -10.94 6.58 -10.80
C CYS A 60 -12.42 6.96 -10.73
N GLN A 61 -13.04 7.06 -11.90
CA GLN A 61 -14.47 7.17 -12.05
C GLN A 61 -15.04 5.82 -12.51
N THR A 62 -15.96 5.26 -11.73
CA THR A 62 -16.72 4.08 -12.15
C THR A 62 -17.92 4.51 -12.98
N GLU A 63 -18.13 3.85 -14.11
CA GLU A 63 -19.19 4.14 -15.06
C GLU A 63 -19.97 2.87 -15.40
N ILE A 64 -21.29 2.92 -15.26
CA ILE A 64 -22.19 1.85 -15.73
C ILE A 64 -22.62 2.20 -17.15
N ILE A 65 -22.41 1.26 -18.05
CA ILE A 65 -22.82 1.36 -19.45
C ILE A 65 -24.16 0.65 -19.59
N ILE A 66 -25.16 1.39 -20.06
CA ILE A 66 -26.48 0.85 -20.36
C ILE A 66 -26.78 0.93 -21.85
N GLY A 67 -27.38 -0.13 -22.37
CA GLY A 67 -27.97 -0.16 -23.71
C GLY A 67 -29.43 0.29 -23.65
N LEU A 68 -29.79 1.24 -24.49
CA LEU A 68 -31.15 1.74 -24.65
C LEU A 68 -31.87 1.03 -25.80
N PRO A 69 -33.21 1.07 -25.84
CA PRO A 69 -33.98 0.63 -26.99
C PRO A 69 -33.49 1.28 -28.29
N PHE A 70 -33.64 0.56 -29.41
CA PHE A 70 -33.24 1.01 -30.75
C PHE A 70 -31.72 1.25 -30.93
N GLY A 71 -30.88 0.65 -30.07
CA GLY A 71 -29.43 0.62 -30.24
C GLY A 71 -28.68 1.83 -29.65
N GLY A 72 -29.35 2.67 -28.87
CA GLY A 72 -28.69 3.74 -28.13
C GLY A 72 -27.83 3.22 -26.97
N GLN A 73 -26.88 4.02 -26.53
CA GLN A 73 -26.06 3.75 -25.35
C GLN A 73 -26.03 4.98 -24.45
N ASP A 74 -26.03 4.77 -23.15
CA ASP A 74 -25.93 5.83 -22.15
C ASP A 74 -25.03 5.40 -21.00
N ILE A 75 -24.48 6.39 -20.29
CA ILE A 75 -23.49 6.20 -19.23
C ILE A 75 -24.05 6.79 -17.94
N ILE A 76 -24.04 5.97 -16.90
CA ILE A 76 -24.40 6.39 -15.54
C ILE A 76 -23.11 6.45 -14.73
N PRO A 77 -22.65 7.65 -14.33
CA PRO A 77 -21.54 7.77 -13.39
C PRO A 77 -21.96 7.21 -12.04
N VAL A 78 -21.12 6.37 -11.45
CA VAL A 78 -21.35 5.80 -10.14
C VAL A 78 -20.80 6.77 -9.09
N GLY A 79 -21.68 7.25 -8.23
CA GLY A 79 -21.32 8.01 -7.04
C GLY A 79 -21.92 7.35 -5.81
N VAL A 80 -21.12 7.23 -4.75
CA VAL A 80 -21.57 6.69 -3.46
C VAL A 80 -21.39 7.74 -2.38
N ALA A 81 -22.47 8.04 -1.65
CA ALA A 81 -22.45 9.02 -0.57
C ALA A 81 -21.75 8.52 0.70
N ASP A 82 -21.73 7.19 0.90
CA ASP A 82 -21.10 6.54 2.04
C ASP A 82 -19.55 6.54 1.89
N PRO A 83 -18.82 7.22 2.79
CA PRO A 83 -17.36 7.26 2.75
C PRO A 83 -16.70 5.88 2.87
N THR A 84 -17.32 4.93 3.57
CA THR A 84 -16.74 3.59 3.81
C THR A 84 -16.67 2.75 2.54
N LEU A 85 -17.57 3.04 1.60
CA LEU A 85 -17.67 2.34 0.33
C LEU A 85 -16.81 2.99 -0.75
N ARG A 86 -16.37 4.24 -0.54
CA ARG A 86 -15.69 5.06 -1.54
C ARG A 86 -14.51 4.34 -2.20
N ARG A 87 -13.68 3.66 -1.42
CA ARG A 87 -12.54 2.88 -1.92
C ARG A 87 -12.90 1.83 -2.99
N TYR A 88 -14.10 1.27 -2.95
CA TYR A 88 -14.51 0.24 -3.91
C TYR A 88 -14.95 0.82 -5.26
N TYR A 89 -15.47 2.05 -5.25
CA TYR A 89 -16.06 2.70 -6.42
C TYR A 89 -15.12 3.75 -7.03
N ASP A 90 -14.40 4.48 -6.20
CA ASP A 90 -13.59 5.63 -6.62
C ASP A 90 -12.10 5.29 -6.72
N GLU A 91 -11.67 4.08 -6.37
CA GLU A 91 -10.28 3.66 -6.49
C GLU A 91 -10.13 2.47 -7.44
N TYR A 92 -9.11 2.52 -8.29
CA TYR A 92 -8.65 1.40 -9.10
C TYR A 92 -7.30 0.93 -8.56
N ARG A 93 -7.25 -0.33 -8.13
CA ARG A 93 -6.06 -0.96 -7.57
C ARG A 93 -5.26 -1.63 -8.68
N VAL A 94 -4.07 -1.11 -8.96
CA VAL A 94 -3.23 -1.55 -10.08
C VAL A 94 -2.29 -2.67 -9.63
N THR A 95 -2.69 -3.91 -9.86
CA THR A 95 -1.89 -5.11 -9.52
C THR A 95 -0.86 -5.47 -10.58
N ASP A 96 -0.90 -4.87 -11.76
CA ASP A 96 0.01 -5.20 -12.85
C ASP A 96 1.48 -4.87 -12.53
N GLY A 97 2.39 -5.67 -13.08
CA GLY A 97 3.83 -5.40 -13.03
C GLY A 97 4.20 -4.13 -13.78
N ILE A 98 5.27 -3.46 -13.36
CA ILE A 98 5.76 -2.19 -13.94
C ILE A 98 5.99 -2.30 -15.44
N THR A 99 6.52 -3.44 -15.92
CA THR A 99 6.76 -3.63 -17.36
C THR A 99 5.46 -3.55 -18.17
N HIS A 100 4.34 -4.04 -17.62
CA HIS A 100 3.03 -3.95 -18.25
C HIS A 100 2.55 -2.50 -18.30
N ILE A 101 2.66 -1.78 -17.16
CA ILE A 101 2.32 -0.36 -17.06
C ILE A 101 3.14 0.48 -18.07
N GLU A 102 4.45 0.23 -18.17
CA GLU A 102 5.34 0.87 -19.14
C GLU A 102 4.90 0.60 -20.59
N SER A 103 4.50 -0.64 -20.93
CA SER A 103 3.98 -0.96 -22.26
C SER A 103 2.65 -0.27 -22.55
N THR A 104 1.71 -0.29 -21.60
CA THR A 104 0.41 0.38 -21.76
C THR A 104 0.58 1.88 -22.01
N LEU A 105 1.51 2.54 -21.31
CA LEU A 105 1.77 3.97 -21.51
C LEU A 105 2.37 4.31 -22.89
N LYS A 106 3.15 3.38 -23.47
CA LYS A 106 3.72 3.53 -24.81
C LYS A 106 2.67 3.37 -25.89
N ASP A 107 1.73 2.44 -25.70
CA ASP A 107 0.67 2.18 -26.69
C ASP A 107 -0.37 3.30 -26.72
N LEU A 108 -0.62 3.95 -25.59
CA LEU A 108 -1.65 4.98 -25.42
C LEU A 108 -1.15 6.40 -25.70
N THR A 109 -0.43 6.65 -26.80
CA THR A 109 0.24 7.96 -27.04
C THR A 109 -0.72 9.16 -27.02
N ASP A 110 -1.89 9.04 -27.63
CA ASP A 110 -2.83 10.16 -27.81
C ASP A 110 -4.01 10.15 -26.81
N GLU A 111 -4.08 9.13 -25.95
CA GLU A 111 -5.18 8.99 -24.99
C GLU A 111 -4.88 9.67 -23.65
N ILE A 112 -5.85 10.45 -23.16
CA ILE A 112 -5.77 11.14 -21.86
C ILE A 112 -6.18 10.20 -20.72
N ASN A 113 -7.07 9.25 -21.00
CA ASN A 113 -7.67 8.38 -20.00
C ASN A 113 -7.47 6.92 -20.36
N ILE A 114 -7.25 6.10 -19.34
CA ILE A 114 -7.21 4.65 -19.43
C ILE A 114 -8.58 4.13 -18.99
N VAL A 115 -9.12 3.19 -19.75
CA VAL A 115 -10.41 2.56 -19.49
C VAL A 115 -10.21 1.07 -19.23
N VAL A 116 -10.65 0.62 -18.05
CA VAL A 116 -10.61 -0.78 -17.65
C VAL A 116 -12.02 -1.32 -17.52
N GLN A 117 -12.35 -2.34 -18.31
CA GLN A 117 -13.63 -3.04 -18.20
C GLN A 117 -13.62 -3.95 -16.97
N LEU A 118 -14.66 -3.84 -16.12
CA LEU A 118 -14.82 -4.75 -14.99
C LEU A 118 -15.35 -6.11 -15.44
N SER A 119 -14.95 -7.16 -14.71
CA SER A 119 -15.45 -8.50 -14.94
C SER A 119 -16.97 -8.56 -14.79
N THR A 120 -17.62 -9.47 -15.53
CA THR A 120 -19.09 -9.60 -15.56
C THR A 120 -19.67 -9.80 -14.16
N HIS A 121 -18.99 -10.52 -13.27
CA HIS A 121 -19.44 -10.71 -11.90
C HIS A 121 -19.48 -9.39 -11.12
N LEU A 122 -18.38 -8.62 -11.13
CA LEU A 122 -18.32 -7.32 -10.47
C LEU A 122 -19.30 -6.31 -11.09
N ALA A 123 -19.39 -6.30 -12.43
CA ALA A 123 -20.33 -5.48 -13.17
C ALA A 123 -21.78 -5.75 -12.75
N ARG A 124 -22.17 -7.02 -12.58
CA ARG A 124 -23.53 -7.40 -12.11
C ARG A 124 -23.78 -7.00 -10.66
N THR A 125 -22.81 -7.19 -9.78
CA THR A 125 -22.93 -6.78 -8.36
C THR A 125 -23.16 -5.27 -8.26
N LEU A 126 -22.40 -4.49 -9.02
CA LEU A 126 -22.57 -3.04 -9.08
C LEU A 126 -23.91 -2.67 -9.71
N ALA A 127 -24.28 -3.26 -10.85
CA ALA A 127 -25.54 -2.98 -11.53
C ALA A 127 -26.77 -3.27 -10.66
N ASN A 128 -26.77 -4.35 -9.88
CA ASN A 128 -27.85 -4.67 -8.95
C ASN A 128 -28.08 -3.55 -7.94
N ARG A 129 -27.01 -2.90 -7.46
CA ARG A 129 -27.09 -1.77 -6.53
C ARG A 129 -27.64 -0.51 -7.18
N PHE A 130 -27.42 -0.33 -8.48
CA PHE A 130 -27.89 0.82 -9.26
C PHE A 130 -29.10 0.49 -10.15
N GLN A 131 -29.81 -0.61 -9.86
CA GLN A 131 -30.89 -1.11 -10.72
C GLN A 131 -32.02 -0.08 -10.89
N SER A 132 -32.36 0.67 -9.84
CA SER A 132 -33.34 1.76 -9.93
C SER A 132 -32.96 2.81 -10.96
N ASN A 133 -31.68 3.19 -11.00
CA ASN A 133 -31.16 4.20 -11.91
C ASN A 133 -31.13 3.66 -13.35
N ILE A 134 -30.77 2.39 -13.53
CA ILE A 134 -30.77 1.71 -14.84
C ILE A 134 -32.20 1.63 -15.40
N THR A 135 -33.15 1.16 -14.59
CA THR A 135 -34.55 1.02 -14.99
C THR A 135 -35.22 2.38 -15.24
N ALA A 136 -34.88 3.41 -14.46
CA ALA A 136 -35.38 4.77 -14.69
C ALA A 136 -34.98 5.34 -16.07
N ARG A 137 -33.84 4.91 -16.62
CA ARG A 137 -33.40 5.26 -17.97
C ARG A 137 -33.93 4.32 -19.06
N GLY A 138 -34.70 3.29 -18.70
CA GLY A 138 -35.27 2.33 -19.65
C GLY A 138 -34.24 1.43 -20.34
N GLY A 139 -33.04 1.31 -19.77
CA GLY A 139 -31.92 0.58 -20.37
C GLY A 139 -31.64 -0.79 -19.74
N GLY A 140 -30.89 -1.63 -20.44
CA GLY A 140 -30.30 -2.86 -19.94
C GLY A 140 -28.80 -2.72 -19.69
N LEU A 141 -28.27 -3.41 -18.68
CA LEU A 141 -26.83 -3.41 -18.39
C LEU A 141 -26.04 -3.99 -19.58
N GLN A 142 -25.06 -3.24 -20.08
CA GLN A 142 -24.08 -3.75 -21.04
C GLN A 142 -22.72 -4.01 -20.37
N GLY A 143 -22.36 -3.22 -19.37
CA GLY A 143 -21.12 -3.42 -18.64
C GLY A 143 -20.85 -2.33 -17.62
N VAL A 144 -19.72 -2.47 -16.94
CA VAL A 144 -19.21 -1.45 -16.02
C VAL A 144 -17.73 -1.28 -16.29
N ARG A 145 -17.27 -0.03 -16.35
CA ARG A 145 -15.86 0.30 -16.56
C ARG A 145 -15.37 1.26 -15.48
N LYS A 146 -14.07 1.21 -15.21
CA LYS A 146 -13.35 2.23 -14.44
C LYS A 146 -12.50 3.05 -15.39
N GLN A 147 -12.51 4.35 -15.20
CA GLN A 147 -11.74 5.29 -15.99
C GLN A 147 -10.84 6.13 -15.08
N PHE A 148 -9.57 6.26 -15.42
CA PHE A 148 -8.62 7.11 -14.71
C PHE A 148 -7.65 7.75 -15.71
N ARG A 149 -6.91 8.77 -15.28
CA ARG A 149 -6.01 9.51 -16.17
C ARG A 149 -4.76 8.68 -16.46
N LYS A 150 -4.26 8.76 -17.70
CA LYS A 150 -2.98 8.16 -18.09
C LYS A 150 -1.82 8.61 -17.17
N ALA A 151 -1.85 9.87 -16.74
CA ALA A 151 -0.87 10.45 -15.80
C ALA A 151 -0.77 9.67 -14.47
N SER A 152 -1.85 9.00 -14.03
CA SER A 152 -1.83 8.19 -12.81
C SER A 152 -0.96 6.93 -12.94
N TYR A 153 -0.84 6.35 -14.14
CA TYR A 153 0.12 5.26 -14.40
C TYR A 153 1.56 5.78 -14.44
N GLN A 154 1.78 7.00 -14.94
CA GLN A 154 3.10 7.64 -14.88
C GLN A 154 3.52 7.91 -13.44
N GLU A 155 2.59 8.35 -12.59
CA GLU A 155 2.82 8.57 -11.17
C GLU A 155 3.27 7.29 -10.45
N ILE A 156 2.66 6.14 -10.74
CA ILE A 156 3.12 4.83 -10.22
C ILE A 156 4.58 4.59 -10.58
N ILE A 157 4.95 4.77 -11.85
CA ILE A 157 6.33 4.55 -12.31
C ILE A 157 7.30 5.48 -11.59
N GLU A 158 6.98 6.77 -11.48
CA GLU A 158 7.86 7.74 -10.83
C GLU A 158 8.01 7.47 -9.32
N LEU A 159 6.92 7.11 -8.63
CA LEU A 159 6.99 6.78 -7.20
C LEU A 159 7.76 5.48 -6.95
N THR A 160 7.56 4.43 -7.76
CA THR A 160 8.37 3.21 -7.68
C THR A 160 9.85 3.50 -7.97
N LYS A 161 10.13 4.35 -8.97
CA LYS A 161 11.49 4.78 -9.32
C LYS A 161 12.16 5.53 -8.16
N GLN A 162 11.46 6.48 -7.53
CA GLN A 162 11.97 7.21 -6.36
C GLN A 162 12.26 6.27 -5.19
N LYS A 163 11.32 5.39 -4.84
CA LYS A 163 11.53 4.39 -3.77
C LYS A 163 12.75 3.51 -4.03
N LEU A 164 12.93 3.06 -5.29
CA LEU A 164 14.12 2.30 -5.67
C LEU A 164 15.38 3.15 -5.54
N LEU A 165 15.37 4.38 -6.06
CA LEU A 165 16.53 5.26 -6.07
C LEU A 165 16.99 5.61 -4.66
N ASP A 166 16.06 6.00 -3.78
CA ASP A 166 16.35 6.34 -2.37
C ASP A 166 16.95 5.13 -1.65
N THR A 167 16.36 3.94 -1.84
CA THR A 167 16.91 2.69 -1.28
C THR A 167 18.33 2.42 -1.79
N LEU A 168 18.59 2.61 -3.09
CA LEU A 168 19.91 2.37 -3.67
C LEU A 168 20.96 3.40 -3.23
N LEU A 169 20.57 4.67 -3.06
CA LEU A 169 21.44 5.74 -2.58
C LEU A 169 21.91 5.48 -1.15
N ASP A 170 20.99 5.15 -0.25
CA ASP A 170 21.32 4.83 1.15
C ASP A 170 22.18 3.56 1.27
N LEU A 171 21.87 2.54 0.45
CA LEU A 171 22.73 1.35 0.36
C LEU A 171 24.13 1.70 -0.15
N TYR A 172 24.25 2.63 -1.09
CA TYR A 172 25.55 3.06 -1.61
C TYR A 172 26.33 3.90 -0.58
N GLU A 173 25.67 4.76 0.20
CA GLU A 173 26.32 5.53 1.26
C GLU A 173 26.88 4.63 2.36
N GLN A 174 26.11 3.64 2.80
CA GLN A 174 26.52 2.70 3.84
C GLN A 174 27.49 1.63 3.33
N PHE A 175 27.35 1.24 2.07
CA PHE A 175 28.16 0.19 1.45
C PHE A 175 28.66 0.61 0.05
N PRO A 176 29.63 1.55 -0.05
CA PRO A 176 30.12 2.04 -1.35
C PRO A 176 30.68 0.93 -2.26
N ASN A 177 31.30 -0.09 -1.66
CA ASN A 177 31.86 -1.27 -2.32
C ASN A 177 31.03 -2.54 -2.11
N LEU A 178 29.70 -2.42 -2.09
CA LEU A 178 28.76 -3.54 -1.89
C LEU A 178 29.05 -4.76 -2.78
N GLU A 179 29.65 -4.56 -3.94
CA GLU A 179 29.93 -5.66 -4.86
C GLU A 179 31.04 -6.60 -4.45
N ASN A 180 32.09 -6.07 -3.83
CA ASN A 180 33.35 -6.76 -3.59
C ASN A 180 33.61 -6.99 -2.10
N GLU A 181 33.07 -6.13 -1.24
CA GLU A 181 33.40 -6.07 0.19
C GLU A 181 32.19 -6.29 1.10
N PHE A 182 31.00 -6.56 0.54
CA PHE A 182 29.83 -6.82 1.37
C PHE A 182 29.98 -8.14 2.13
N MET A 183 30.16 -8.03 3.43
CA MET A 183 30.17 -9.15 4.37
C MET A 183 28.79 -9.24 5.02
N ALA A 184 28.13 -10.40 4.88
CA ALA A 184 26.83 -10.69 5.48
C ALA A 184 26.95 -10.92 7.00
N THR A 185 27.40 -9.91 7.73
CA THR A 185 27.38 -9.88 9.19
C THR A 185 25.99 -9.50 9.68
N LYS A 186 25.64 -9.94 10.89
CA LYS A 186 24.33 -9.61 11.50
C LYS A 186 24.09 -8.09 11.56
N GLU A 187 25.12 -7.30 11.82
CA GLU A 187 25.02 -5.84 11.83
C GLU A 187 24.71 -5.26 10.44
N ASN A 188 25.41 -5.73 9.40
CA ASN A 188 25.21 -5.25 8.04
C ASN A 188 23.83 -5.65 7.50
N LEU A 189 23.38 -6.87 7.78
CA LEU A 189 22.04 -7.33 7.40
C LEU A 189 20.95 -6.49 8.07
N ASN A 190 21.10 -6.18 9.36
CA ASN A 190 20.16 -5.30 10.08
C ASN A 190 20.15 -3.88 9.50
N LYS A 191 21.32 -3.33 9.15
CA LYS A 191 21.42 -2.02 8.49
C LYS A 191 20.69 -2.01 7.15
N VAL A 192 20.89 -3.02 6.32
CA VAL A 192 20.17 -3.16 5.04
C VAL A 192 18.66 -3.28 5.28
N GLU A 193 18.23 -4.12 6.22
CA GLU A 193 16.81 -4.30 6.55
C GLU A 193 16.17 -2.97 6.99
N ASN A 194 16.85 -2.18 7.81
CA ASN A 194 16.38 -0.86 8.21
C ASN A 194 16.24 0.11 7.03
N ILE A 195 17.22 0.15 6.13
CA ILE A 195 17.19 1.01 4.93
C ILE A 195 15.99 0.63 4.05
N VAL A 196 15.83 -0.67 3.78
CA VAL A 196 14.75 -1.21 2.95
C VAL A 196 13.39 -0.89 3.58
N ASN A 197 13.24 -1.14 4.87
CA ASN A 197 11.99 -0.86 5.58
C ASN A 197 11.66 0.63 5.61
N ASN A 198 12.65 1.51 5.76
CA ASN A 198 12.41 2.96 5.77
C ASN A 198 11.91 3.50 4.42
N HIS A 199 12.44 3.02 3.29
CA HIS A 199 12.11 3.58 1.97
C HIS A 199 10.93 2.88 1.30
N ILE A 200 10.83 1.56 1.45
CA ILE A 200 9.79 0.76 0.79
C ILE A 200 8.50 0.79 1.62
N TRP A 201 8.61 0.48 2.91
CA TRP A 201 7.47 0.29 3.82
C TRP A 201 7.23 1.46 4.79
N GLY A 202 8.21 2.36 4.92
CA GLY A 202 8.11 3.56 5.75
C GLY A 202 7.07 4.49 5.15
N ASN A 203 6.16 4.94 6.02
CA ASN A 203 5.02 5.76 5.63
C ASN A 203 5.50 7.03 4.91
N ASN A 204 4.92 7.31 3.73
CA ASN A 204 5.31 8.37 2.79
C ASN A 204 5.48 9.74 3.47
N ASN A 205 6.71 10.09 3.83
CA ASN A 205 7.09 11.48 4.07
C ASN A 205 8.54 11.71 3.61
N PRO A 206 8.78 12.44 2.50
CA PRO A 206 10.11 12.71 1.96
C PRO A 206 10.88 13.78 2.75
N VAL A 207 10.82 13.75 4.08
CA VAL A 207 11.56 14.67 4.96
C VAL A 207 11.97 13.94 6.23
N ASN A 208 13.10 13.24 6.17
CA ASN A 208 13.98 13.01 7.31
C ASN A 208 15.43 12.79 6.83
N VAL A 209 15.88 13.61 5.87
CA VAL A 209 17.31 13.86 5.68
C VAL A 209 17.73 14.84 6.77
N ALA A 210 18.01 14.33 7.97
CA ALA A 210 18.67 15.10 9.01
C ALA A 210 20.18 14.94 8.84
N THR A 211 20.74 15.83 8.02
CA THR A 211 22.18 16.11 8.01
C THR A 211 22.60 16.65 9.37
N GLY A 212 23.54 15.95 10.00
CA GLY A 212 24.45 16.45 11.04
C GLY A 212 23.85 17.35 12.13
N GLN A 213 23.27 16.76 13.17
CA GLN A 213 23.48 17.09 14.59
C GLN A 213 22.52 16.26 15.43
N ASN A 214 23.08 15.43 16.32
CA ASN A 214 22.39 14.72 17.40
C ASN A 214 20.94 14.32 17.08
N VAL A 215 20.78 13.39 16.15
CA VAL A 215 19.60 12.53 16.20
C VAL A 215 19.71 11.80 17.53
N VAL A 216 18.95 12.25 18.52
CA VAL A 216 18.61 11.41 19.66
C VAL A 216 17.98 10.18 19.03
N GLN A 217 18.78 9.12 18.96
CA GLN A 217 18.37 7.79 18.59
C GLN A 217 17.24 7.45 19.56
N LYS A 218 16.00 7.74 19.15
CA LYS A 218 14.83 7.20 19.83
C LYS A 218 14.92 5.72 19.54
N ASP A 219 15.40 5.01 20.56
CA ASP A 219 15.41 3.56 20.61
C ASP A 219 14.13 3.02 19.99
N ILE A 220 14.31 2.01 19.14
CA ILE A 220 13.25 1.24 18.50
C ILE A 220 12.36 0.70 19.61
N THR A 221 11.32 1.45 19.95
CA THR A 221 10.26 1.09 20.89
C THR A 221 8.95 1.42 20.19
N ASN A 222 8.35 0.37 19.62
CA ASN A 222 6.96 0.23 19.18
C ASN A 222 6.25 1.55 18.86
N ASN A 223 6.58 2.12 17.70
CA ASN A 223 5.92 3.32 17.22
C ASN A 223 4.62 2.92 16.48
N ILE A 224 3.60 2.57 17.26
CA ILE A 224 2.21 2.60 16.80
C ILE A 224 1.84 4.08 16.68
N GLY A 225 1.59 4.52 15.45
CA GLY A 225 1.26 5.91 15.16
C GLY A 225 -0.15 6.27 15.65
N PHE A 226 -0.46 7.57 15.73
CA PHE A 226 -1.81 8.06 16.01
C PHE A 226 -2.88 7.48 15.05
N SER A 227 -2.47 7.06 13.86
CA SER A 227 -3.28 6.42 12.81
C SER A 227 -3.80 5.01 13.17
N ASP A 228 -3.13 4.32 14.09
CA ASP A 228 -3.42 2.93 14.43
C ASP A 228 -4.55 2.83 15.46
N TYR A 229 -4.68 3.79 16.37
CA TYR A 229 -5.78 3.85 17.34
C TYR A 229 -7.12 4.19 16.67
N SER A 230 -7.11 4.98 15.60
CA SER A 230 -8.30 5.25 14.77
C SER A 230 -8.86 3.98 14.12
N LYS A 231 -8.02 2.95 13.92
CA LYS A 231 -8.45 1.64 13.44
C LYS A 231 -9.21 0.85 14.51
N LEU A 232 -8.94 1.07 15.80
CA LEU A 232 -9.73 0.45 16.87
C LEU A 232 -11.13 1.07 16.96
N GLU A 233 -11.25 2.38 16.74
CA GLU A 233 -12.56 3.05 16.67
C GLU A 233 -13.43 2.48 15.54
N SER A 234 -12.85 2.22 14.36
CA SER A 234 -13.58 1.63 13.24
C SER A 234 -13.93 0.15 13.43
N LEU A 235 -13.24 -0.53 14.35
CA LEU A 235 -13.55 -1.91 14.79
C LEU A 235 -14.57 -1.96 15.94
N GLY A 236 -15.11 -0.82 16.36
CA GLY A 236 -16.16 -0.72 17.36
C GLY A 236 -15.68 -0.66 18.82
N VAL A 237 -14.38 -0.47 19.05
CA VAL A 237 -13.81 -0.23 20.39
C VAL A 237 -14.20 1.17 20.86
N GLN A 238 -14.62 1.31 22.13
CA GLN A 238 -15.04 2.60 22.68
C GLN A 238 -13.83 3.51 22.94
N LYS A 239 -14.07 4.82 23.00
CA LYS A 239 -13.00 5.81 23.20
C LYS A 239 -12.34 5.66 24.56
N GLU A 240 -13.12 5.34 25.58
CA GLU A 240 -12.66 5.07 26.94
C GLU A 240 -11.69 3.88 26.96
N GLU A 241 -12.03 2.80 26.25
CA GLU A 241 -11.17 1.60 26.12
C GLU A 241 -9.86 1.91 25.37
N ILE A 242 -9.91 2.82 24.39
CA ILE A 242 -8.74 3.27 23.63
C ILE A 242 -7.82 4.16 24.47
N ASP A 243 -8.40 5.02 25.31
CA ASP A 243 -7.63 5.89 26.20
C ASP A 243 -6.93 5.09 27.30
N ASP A 244 -7.59 4.04 27.84
CA ASP A 244 -6.95 3.06 28.75
C ASP A 244 -5.74 2.39 28.09
N LEU A 245 -5.85 2.01 26.80
CA LEU A 245 -4.73 1.40 26.07
C LEU A 245 -3.57 2.39 25.89
N LYS A 246 -3.86 3.66 25.59
CA LYS A 246 -2.82 4.70 25.47
C LYS A 246 -2.07 4.91 26.78
N GLU A 247 -2.77 4.86 27.92
CA GLU A 247 -2.16 4.97 29.24
C GLU A 247 -1.28 3.76 29.55
N ILE A 248 -1.76 2.54 29.27
CA ILE A 248 -0.97 1.31 29.42
C ILE A 248 0.32 1.36 28.59
N VAL A 249 0.24 1.83 27.34
CA VAL A 249 1.43 1.94 26.47
C VAL A 249 2.39 3.01 26.98
N LYS A 250 1.88 4.16 27.41
CA LYS A 250 2.69 5.28 27.93
C LYS A 250 3.45 4.91 29.20
N ASP A 251 2.80 4.20 30.12
CA ASP A 251 3.38 3.89 31.43
C ASP A 251 4.38 2.74 31.41
N ASN A 252 4.43 1.96 30.33
CA ASN A 252 5.22 0.72 30.27
C ASN A 252 6.17 0.67 29.06
N GLN A 253 6.58 1.83 28.51
CA GLN A 253 7.48 1.95 27.35
C GLN A 253 8.88 1.31 27.54
N GLY A 254 9.28 1.00 28.78
CA GLY A 254 10.59 0.41 29.11
C GLY A 254 10.59 -1.07 29.51
N ASP A 255 9.44 -1.70 29.72
CA ASP A 255 9.34 -3.09 30.18
C ASP A 255 8.39 -3.91 29.30
N LYS A 256 8.98 -4.62 28.33
CA LYS A 256 8.24 -5.43 27.34
C LYS A 256 7.42 -6.57 27.98
N SER A 257 7.86 -7.11 29.13
CA SER A 257 7.17 -8.22 29.79
C SER A 257 5.89 -7.72 30.48
N VAL A 258 5.99 -6.58 31.16
CA VAL A 258 4.84 -5.95 31.84
C VAL A 258 3.86 -5.34 30.84
N LEU A 259 4.36 -4.75 29.75
CA LEU A 259 3.53 -4.26 28.65
C LEU A 259 2.70 -5.40 28.04
N LYS A 260 3.34 -6.55 27.76
CA LYS A 260 2.67 -7.75 27.24
C LYS A 260 1.52 -8.20 28.13
N GLU A 261 1.77 -8.29 29.43
CA GLU A 261 0.77 -8.76 30.38
C GLU A 261 -0.43 -7.80 30.44
N LYS A 262 -0.18 -6.49 30.53
CA LYS A 262 -1.24 -5.48 30.63
C LYS A 262 -2.05 -5.35 29.34
N VAL A 263 -1.41 -5.38 28.19
CA VAL A 263 -2.10 -5.33 26.88
C VAL A 263 -2.96 -6.58 26.69
N MET A 264 -2.45 -7.78 27.02
CA MET A 264 -3.26 -9.01 26.93
C MET A 264 -4.44 -9.02 27.91
N LYS A 265 -4.28 -8.42 29.10
CA LYS A 265 -5.40 -8.23 30.05
C LYS A 265 -6.44 -7.23 29.55
N TRP A 266 -6.03 -6.21 28.78
CA TRP A 266 -6.93 -5.24 28.16
C TRP A 266 -7.71 -5.83 26.98
N VAL A 267 -7.09 -6.68 26.14
CA VAL A 267 -7.74 -7.26 24.94
C VAL A 267 -8.99 -8.08 25.27
N ILE A 268 -8.95 -8.87 26.34
CA ILE A 268 -10.02 -9.81 26.71
C ILE A 268 -11.36 -9.09 26.96
N PRO A 269 -11.45 -8.08 27.85
CA PRO A 269 -12.69 -7.34 28.06
C PRO A 269 -13.14 -6.56 26.81
N VAL A 270 -12.21 -5.97 26.05
CA VAL A 270 -12.54 -5.21 24.83
C VAL A 270 -13.15 -6.11 23.76
N VAL A 271 -12.55 -7.27 23.49
CA VAL A 271 -13.09 -8.26 22.54
C VAL A 271 -14.46 -8.76 23.01
N THR A 272 -14.64 -8.96 24.31
CA THR A 272 -15.94 -9.37 24.90
C THR A 272 -16.99 -8.25 24.76
N GLY A 273 -16.59 -6.99 24.94
CA GLY A 273 -17.44 -5.82 24.76
C GLY A 273 -17.83 -5.59 23.29
N VAL A 274 -16.93 -5.82 22.35
CA VAL A 274 -17.19 -5.69 20.90
C VAL A 274 -18.08 -6.83 20.40
N THR A 275 -17.82 -8.07 20.81
CA THR A 275 -18.64 -9.24 20.45
C THR A 275 -20.05 -9.17 21.03
N SER A 276 -20.22 -8.74 22.28
CA SER A 276 -21.55 -8.54 22.89
C SER A 276 -22.40 -7.46 22.20
N ARG A 277 -21.76 -6.55 21.45
CA ARG A 277 -22.41 -5.54 20.60
C ARG A 277 -22.74 -6.04 19.18
N GLY A 278 -22.48 -7.31 18.88
CA GLY A 278 -22.81 -7.92 17.59
C GLY A 278 -21.71 -7.82 16.52
N LEU A 279 -20.51 -7.37 16.88
CA LEU A 279 -19.38 -7.15 15.98
C LEU A 279 -18.37 -8.31 16.02
N TYR A 280 -18.85 -9.55 15.87
CA TYR A 280 -18.04 -10.76 16.04
C TYR A 280 -16.86 -10.86 15.05
N ASP A 281 -17.04 -10.35 13.83
CA ASP A 281 -16.05 -10.42 12.75
C ASP A 281 -14.81 -9.55 13.00
N TYR A 282 -14.86 -8.65 13.98
CA TYR A 282 -13.76 -7.72 14.32
C TYR A 282 -12.88 -8.21 15.47
N ALA A 283 -13.31 -9.23 16.22
CA ALA A 283 -12.53 -9.82 17.31
C ALA A 283 -11.12 -10.29 16.90
N PRO A 284 -10.93 -10.97 15.75
CA PRO A 284 -9.60 -11.37 15.30
C PRO A 284 -8.67 -10.18 15.00
N GLN A 285 -9.22 -9.10 14.45
CA GLN A 285 -8.46 -7.91 14.06
C GLN A 285 -7.98 -7.11 15.28
N ILE A 286 -8.80 -7.04 16.34
CA ILE A 286 -8.42 -6.44 17.62
C ILE A 286 -7.30 -7.25 18.30
N MET A 287 -7.38 -8.59 18.23
CA MET A 287 -6.36 -9.47 18.80
C MET A 287 -5.03 -9.39 18.05
N GLU A 288 -5.08 -9.29 16.71
CA GLU A 288 -3.90 -9.09 15.88
C GLU A 288 -3.22 -7.74 16.15
N PHE A 289 -4.02 -6.68 16.34
CA PHE A 289 -3.53 -5.36 16.71
C PHE A 289 -2.75 -5.39 18.02
N ALA A 290 -3.31 -6.01 19.06
CA ALA A 290 -2.67 -6.10 20.36
C ALA A 290 -1.41 -6.97 20.36
N LYS A 291 -1.38 -8.00 19.51
CA LYS A 291 -0.17 -8.82 19.30
C LYS A 291 0.95 -7.99 18.66
N LYS A 292 0.65 -7.21 17.62
CA LYS A 292 1.60 -6.27 16.98
C LYS A 292 2.12 -5.20 17.95
N LEU A 293 1.34 -4.84 18.95
CA LEU A 293 1.72 -3.84 19.97
C LEU A 293 2.79 -4.34 20.94
N VAL A 294 2.89 -5.66 21.09
CA VAL A 294 3.66 -6.32 22.16
C VAL A 294 4.86 -7.13 21.63
N GLU A 295 4.85 -7.48 20.35
CA GLU A 295 6.01 -8.03 19.64
C GLU A 295 7.12 -6.98 19.47
#